data_AF-A0A924Y5Z1-F1
#
_entry.id   AF-A0A924Y5Z1-F1
#
_cell.length_a   1.000
_cell.length_b   1.000
_cell.length_c   1.000
_cell.angle_alpha   90.00
_cell.angle_beta   90.00
_cell.angle_gamma   90.00
#
_symmetry.space_group_name_H-M   'P 1'
#
loop_
_entity.id
_entity.type
_entity.pdbx_description
1 polymer ?
#
loop_
_entity_poly.entity_id
_entity_poly.type
_entity_poly.pdbx_seq_one_letter_code
_entity_poly.pdbx_strand_id
1 'polypeptide(L)'
;MPRSLGVFISSKMVELSEERRALEALLPTLGDDTLQLFPWVFETDAPASGSSIRSVYMNALDQSELYIGLFWDDYGEWTIDEFHRA
;
A
#
# COMPACT_ATOMS: atom_id res chain seq x y z
N MET A 1 14.44 8.56 -18.46
CA MET A 1 13.32 7.70 -18.01
C MET A 1 12.88 8.24 -16.67
N PRO A 2 11.58 8.49 -16.45
CA PRO A 2 11.07 8.96 -15.15
C PRO A 2 11.45 7.95 -14.06
N ARG A 3 11.68 8.43 -12.85
CA ARG A 3 11.88 7.56 -11.70
C ARG A 3 10.54 6.94 -11.33
N SER A 4 10.51 5.63 -11.16
CA SER A 4 9.33 4.91 -10.66
C SER A 4 9.49 4.66 -9.17
N LEU A 5 8.42 4.85 -8.40
CA LEU A 5 8.33 4.41 -7.00
C LEU A 5 7.11 3.51 -6.83
N GLY A 6 7.31 2.32 -6.32
CA GLY A 6 6.29 1.48 -5.71
C GLY A 6 5.81 2.11 -4.40
N VAL A 7 4.51 2.22 -4.25
CA VAL A 7 3.86 2.86 -3.11
C VAL A 7 2.99 1.83 -2.40
N PHE A 8 3.44 1.34 -1.25
CA PHE A 8 2.67 0.43 -0.41
C PHE A 8 1.62 1.21 0.38
N ILE A 9 0.34 0.86 0.19
CA ILE A 9 -0.77 1.48 0.92
C ILE A 9 -1.25 0.55 2.04
N SER A 10 -0.96 0.93 3.29
CA SER A 10 -1.46 0.26 4.48
C SER A 10 -2.74 0.93 4.98
N SER A 11 -3.75 0.15 5.35
CA SER A 11 -4.96 0.65 6.01
C SER A 11 -5.72 -0.50 6.66
N LYS A 12 -6.68 -0.20 7.55
CA LYS A 12 -7.65 -1.19 8.00
C LYS A 12 -8.62 -1.54 6.87
N MET A 13 -8.48 -2.76 6.33
CA MET A 13 -9.11 -3.18 5.06
C MET A 13 -10.62 -2.95 4.96
N VAL A 14 -11.37 -3.21 6.04
CA VAL A 14 -12.84 -3.10 6.03
C VAL A 14 -13.30 -1.66 6.25
N GLU A 15 -12.62 -0.94 7.14
CA GLU A 15 -13.03 0.40 7.57
C GLU A 15 -12.68 1.46 6.52
N LEU A 16 -11.46 1.39 5.97
CA LEU A 16 -10.89 2.41 5.09
C LEU A 16 -10.84 1.96 3.63
N SER A 17 -11.78 1.10 3.24
CA SER A 17 -11.80 0.51 1.91
C SER A 17 -11.96 1.56 0.80
N GLU A 18 -12.82 2.56 1.00
CA GLU A 18 -13.10 3.60 0.02
C GLU A 18 -11.95 4.62 -0.05
N GLU A 19 -11.37 5.01 1.09
CA GLU A 19 -10.24 5.92 1.19
C GLU A 19 -9.00 5.33 0.51
N ARG A 20 -8.75 4.05 0.72
CA ARG A 20 -7.64 3.35 0.08
C ARG A 20 -7.83 3.23 -1.44
N ARG A 21 -9.03 2.92 -1.92
CA ARG A 21 -9.33 2.96 -3.38
C ARG A 21 -9.15 4.36 -3.96
N ALA A 22 -9.53 5.39 -3.21
CA ALA A 22 -9.33 6.77 -3.64
C ALA A 22 -7.82 7.07 -3.81
N LEU A 23 -6.96 6.59 -2.91
CA LEU A 23 -5.51 6.74 -3.06
C LEU A 23 -4.92 5.92 -4.20
N GLU A 24 -5.35 4.67 -4.34
CA GLU A 24 -4.97 3.80 -5.47
C GLU A 24 -5.25 4.49 -6.81
N ALA A 25 -6.42 5.13 -6.95
CA ALA A 25 -6.78 5.87 -8.15
C ALA A 25 -6.03 7.20 -8.30
N LEU A 26 -5.74 7.89 -7.18
CA LEU A 26 -5.12 9.22 -7.19
C LEU A 26 -3.62 9.16 -7.51
N LEU A 27 -2.88 8.25 -6.88
CA LEU A 27 -1.40 8.24 -6.92
C LEU A 27 -0.83 8.22 -8.35
N PRO A 28 -1.36 7.42 -9.30
CA PRO A 28 -0.89 7.45 -10.69
C PRO A 28 -1.11 8.81 -11.38
N THR A 29 -2.10 9.59 -10.95
CA THR A 29 -2.41 10.91 -11.54
C THR A 29 -1.51 12.03 -11.04
N LEU A 30 -0.78 11.81 -9.93
CA LEU A 30 0.16 12.77 -9.36
C LEU A 30 1.54 12.72 -10.01
N GLY A 31 1.79 11.70 -10.84
CA GLY A 31 3.04 11.56 -11.57
C GLY A 31 3.17 12.53 -12.75
N ASP A 32 4.41 12.73 -13.19
CA ASP A 32 4.78 13.51 -14.37
C ASP A 32 5.97 12.87 -15.11
N ASP A 33 6.57 13.59 -16.06
CA ASP A 33 7.71 13.09 -16.85
C ASP A 33 8.99 12.85 -16.01
N THR A 34 8.96 13.19 -14.71
CA THR A 34 10.08 13.02 -13.77
C THR A 34 9.83 11.91 -12.76
N LEU A 35 8.58 11.73 -12.30
CA LEU A 35 8.20 10.78 -11.25
C LEU A 35 6.91 10.04 -11.61
N GLN A 36 6.91 8.73 -11.45
CA GLN A 36 5.73 7.87 -11.60
C GLN A 36 5.50 7.09 -10.31
N LEU A 37 4.26 7.08 -9.83
CA LEU A 37 3.87 6.41 -8.59
C LEU A 37 3.00 5.19 -8.90
N PHE A 38 3.42 4.04 -8.41
CA PHE A 38 2.75 2.76 -8.64
C PHE A 38 2.19 2.26 -7.30
N PRO A 39 0.90 2.52 -7.02
CA PRO A 39 0.28 2.02 -5.81
C PRO A 39 0.24 0.50 -5.81
N TRP A 40 0.44 -0.08 -4.63
CA TRP A 40 0.22 -1.48 -4.34
C TRP A 40 -0.82 -1.60 -3.25
N VAL A 41 -1.89 -2.34 -3.53
CA VAL A 41 -3.01 -2.55 -2.63
C VAL A 41 -3.33 -4.03 -2.55
N PHE A 42 -3.47 -4.55 -1.34
CA PHE A 42 -3.59 -6.00 -1.12
C PHE A 42 -4.76 -6.63 -1.91
N GLU A 43 -5.93 -6.01 -1.95
CA GLU A 43 -7.10 -6.56 -2.65
C GLU A 43 -6.92 -6.70 -4.16
N THR A 44 -6.11 -5.83 -4.75
CA THR A 44 -5.90 -5.75 -6.20
C THR A 44 -4.66 -6.54 -6.62
N ASP A 45 -3.58 -6.42 -5.84
CA ASP A 45 -2.24 -6.80 -6.27
C ASP A 45 -1.67 -8.01 -5.53
N ALA A 46 -2.34 -8.51 -4.48
CA ALA A 46 -1.84 -9.68 -3.75
C ALA A 46 -1.82 -10.92 -4.66
N PRO A 47 -0.67 -11.59 -4.82
CA PRO A 47 -0.60 -12.81 -5.59
C PRO A 47 -1.43 -13.92 -4.93
N ALA A 48 -2.17 -14.66 -5.75
CA ALA A 48 -2.82 -15.91 -5.33
C ALA A 48 -1.74 -16.94 -4.99
N SER A 49 -1.28 -16.87 -3.74
CA SER A 49 -0.21 -17.68 -3.18
C SER A 49 -0.76 -18.48 -2.01
N GLY A 50 -0.25 -19.69 -1.78
CA GLY A 50 -0.53 -20.47 -0.57
C GLY A 50 0.14 -19.89 0.69
N SER A 51 0.72 -18.68 0.61
CA SER A 51 1.45 -18.00 1.66
C SER A 51 0.49 -17.25 2.59
N SER A 52 0.93 -16.96 3.82
CA SER A 52 0.08 -16.21 4.76
C SER A 52 -0.09 -14.77 4.29
N ILE A 53 -1.24 -14.17 4.60
CA ILE A 53 -1.55 -12.76 4.33
C ILE A 53 -0.40 -11.86 4.79
N ARG A 54 0.12 -12.09 6.00
CA ARG A 54 1.26 -11.36 6.58
C ARG A 54 2.51 -11.44 5.71
N SER A 55 2.85 -12.61 5.17
CA SER A 55 4.04 -12.76 4.34
C SER A 55 3.92 -12.03 3.00
N VAL A 56 2.72 -11.98 2.43
CA VAL A 56 2.45 -11.21 1.21
C VAL A 56 2.60 -9.71 1.49
N TYR A 57 2.05 -9.22 2.59
CA TYR A 57 2.21 -7.83 3.01
C TYR A 57 3.68 -7.44 3.22
N MET A 58 4.44 -8.24 3.98
CA MET A 58 5.85 -7.95 4.24
C MET A 58 6.68 -7.92 2.96
N ASN A 59 6.44 -8.86 2.03
CA ASN A 59 7.15 -8.87 0.75
C ASN A 59 6.82 -7.64 -0.10
N ALA A 60 5.57 -7.20 -0.13
CA ALA A 60 5.18 -6.00 -0.88
C ALA A 60 5.74 -4.72 -0.25
N LEU A 61 5.78 -4.66 1.09
CA LEU A 61 6.43 -3.58 1.82
C LEU A 61 7.93 -3.51 1.51
N ASP A 62 8.63 -4.64 1.56
CA ASP A 62 10.08 -4.73 1.27
C ASP A 62 10.42 -4.34 -0.18
N GLN A 63 9.46 -4.46 -1.10
CA GLN A 63 9.62 -4.12 -2.52
C GLN A 63 9.20 -2.68 -2.86
N SER A 64 8.64 -1.94 -1.91
CA SER A 64 8.13 -0.58 -2.14
C SER A 64 9.12 0.47 -1.65
N GLU A 65 9.26 1.56 -2.42
CA GLU A 65 10.11 2.70 -2.04
C GLU A 65 9.39 3.76 -1.20
N LEU A 66 8.06 3.73 -1.15
CA LEU A 66 7.23 4.63 -0.36
C LEU A 66 6.15 3.86 0.40
N TYR A 67 6.00 4.17 1.69
CA TYR A 67 4.93 3.67 2.55
C TYR A 67 3.91 4.78 2.81
N ILE A 68 2.62 4.48 2.62
CA ILE A 68 1.50 5.35 3.01
C ILE A 68 0.58 4.57 3.94
N GLY A 69 0.52 4.96 5.20
CA GLY A 69 -0.41 4.41 6.19
C GLY A 69 -1.65 5.29 6.36
N LEU A 70 -2.83 4.69 6.22
CA LEU A 70 -4.11 5.31 6.56
C LEU A 70 -4.60 4.80 7.90
N PHE A 71 -4.91 5.74 8.79
CA PHE A 71 -5.32 5.49 10.16
C PHE A 71 -6.60 6.25 10.46
N TRP A 72 -7.53 5.61 11.17
CA TRP A 72 -8.77 6.22 11.63
C TRP A 72 -9.16 5.72 13.03
N ASP A 73 -10.45 5.54 13.32
CA ASP A 73 -11.05 5.34 14.65
C ASP A 73 -10.50 4.08 15.35
N ASP A 74 -10.16 3.07 14.55
CA ASP A 74 -9.45 1.87 14.98
C ASP A 74 -8.17 1.64 14.14
N TYR A 75 -7.19 1.00 14.76
CA TYR A 75 -6.07 0.40 14.04
C TYR A 75 -6.48 -0.97 13.48
N GLY A 76 -6.09 -1.28 12.24
CA GLY A 76 -6.12 -2.66 11.76
C GLY A 76 -5.18 -3.51 12.62
N GLU A 77 -5.52 -4.79 12.80
CA GLU A 77 -4.80 -5.72 13.69
C GLU A 77 -3.27 -5.73 13.49
N TRP A 78 -2.80 -5.38 12.28
CA TRP A 78 -1.39 -5.36 11.89
C TRP A 78 -0.84 -3.96 11.56
N THR A 79 -1.68 -2.93 11.52
CA THR A 79 -1.30 -1.60 11.04
C THR A 79 -0.25 -0.93 11.94
N ILE A 80 -0.27 -1.22 13.24
CA ILE A 80 0.73 -0.70 14.19
C ILE A 80 2.10 -1.38 13.98
N ASP A 81 2.11 -2.68 13.69
CA ASP A 81 3.35 -3.43 13.43
C ASP A 81 4.02 -2.97 12.12
N GLU A 82 3.21 -2.63 11.10
CA GLU A 82 3.68 -2.06 9.84
C GLU A 82 4.27 -0.66 10.04
N PHE A 83 3.57 0.21 10.79
CA PHE A 83 4.06 1.56 11.10
C PHE A 83 5.40 1.57 11.84
N HIS A 84 5.62 0.64 12.78
CA HIS A 84 6.89 0.58 13.52
C HIS A 84 8.07 0.04 12.71
N ARG A 85 7.85 -0.52 11.52
CA ARG A 85 8.90 -1.11 10.67
C ARG A 85 9.23 -0.30 9.43
N ALA A 86 8.35 0.61 9.01
CA ALA A 86 8.57 1.56 7.92
C ALA A 86 9.57 2.66 8.33
#